data_AF-A0A6M1ZH45-F1
#
_entry.id   AF-A0A6M1ZH45-F1
#
_cell.length_a   1.000
_cell.length_b   1.000
_cell.length_c   1.000
_cell.angle_alpha   90.00
_cell.angle_beta   90.00
_cell.angle_gamma   90.00
#
_symmetry.space_group_name_H-M   'P 1'
#
loop_
_entity.id
_entity.type
_entity.pdbx_description
1 polymer ?
#
loop_
_entity_poly.entity_id
_entity_poly.type
_entity_poly.pdbx_seq_one_letter_code
_entity_poly.pdbx_strand_id
1 'polypeptide(L)'
;MAKDKMHKFFDNQAMIIDNLRSIKSNLEEIEEISLFDPDESLYNEILALIDHVKGSDTSSDLAEIILKAKVIEVKLDSWFAKEGIETLELSWPEL
;
A
#
# COMPACT_ATOMS: atom_id res chain seq x y z
N MET A 1 9.21 -23.29 -15.50
CA MET A 1 8.70 -22.14 -16.28
C MET A 1 7.29 -21.70 -15.89
N ALA A 2 6.22 -22.49 -16.06
CA ALA A 2 4.86 -22.07 -15.66
C ALA A 2 4.68 -22.04 -14.13
N LYS A 3 5.20 -23.06 -13.44
CA LYS A 3 5.20 -23.15 -11.98
C LYS A 3 5.93 -21.95 -11.34
N ASP A 4 7.10 -21.58 -11.85
CA ASP A 4 7.90 -20.48 -11.29
C ASP A 4 7.22 -19.11 -11.47
N LYS A 5 6.53 -18.88 -12.60
CA LYS A 5 5.74 -17.67 -12.83
C LYS A 5 4.57 -17.56 -11.86
N MET A 6 3.89 -18.68 -11.60
CA MET A 6 2.77 -18.74 -10.65
C MET A 6 3.23 -18.45 -9.22
N HIS A 7 4.38 -19.00 -8.79
CA HIS A 7 4.94 -18.68 -7.46
C HIS A 7 5.31 -17.20 -7.37
N LYS A 8 6.01 -16.65 -8.38
CA LYS A 8 6.37 -15.23 -8.42
C LYS A 8 5.14 -14.32 -8.31
N PHE A 9 4.03 -14.70 -8.95
CA PHE A 9 2.78 -13.92 -8.85
C PHE A 9 2.26 -13.85 -7.41
N PHE A 10 2.16 -14.99 -6.72
CA PHE A 10 1.70 -15.02 -5.33
C PHE A 10 2.68 -14.34 -4.36
N ASP A 11 3.99 -14.45 -4.60
CA ASP A 11 5.02 -13.73 -3.84
C ASP A 11 4.82 -12.21 -3.99
N ASN A 12 4.56 -11.74 -5.21
CA ASN A 12 4.25 -10.34 -5.47
C ASN A 12 2.95 -9.90 -4.78
N GLN A 13 1.89 -10.71 -4.80
CA GLN A 13 0.64 -10.41 -4.07
C GLN A 13 0.90 -10.26 -2.57
N ALA A 14 1.63 -11.19 -1.97
CA ALA A 14 1.94 -11.16 -0.55
C ALA A 14 2.71 -9.88 -0.17
N MET A 15 3.74 -9.55 -0.96
CA MET A 15 4.54 -8.33 -0.75
C MET A 15 3.71 -7.05 -0.87
N ILE A 16 2.81 -6.95 -1.86
CA ILE A 16 1.93 -5.79 -2.03
C ILE A 16 0.96 -5.68 -0.83
N ILE A 17 0.40 -6.80 -0.36
CA ILE A 17 -0.50 -6.81 0.82
C ILE A 17 0.25 -6.34 2.06
N ASP A 18 1.48 -6.81 2.27
CA ASP A 18 2.26 -6.41 3.44
C ASP A 18 2.64 -4.93 3.39
N ASN A 19 3.00 -4.39 2.23
CA ASN A 19 3.21 -2.95 2.05
C ASN A 19 1.93 -2.14 2.33
N LEU A 20 0.77 -2.56 1.81
CA LEU A 20 -0.50 -1.88 2.08
C LEU A 20 -0.86 -1.90 3.57
N ARG A 21 -0.52 -2.97 4.29
CA ARG A 21 -0.66 -3.03 5.75
C ARG A 21 0.28 -2.06 6.45
N SER A 22 1.51 -1.91 5.99
CA SER A 22 2.43 -0.89 6.52
C SER A 22 1.89 0.53 6.30
N ILE A 23 1.37 0.84 5.11
CA ILE A 23 0.70 2.13 4.83
C ILE A 23 -0.47 2.36 5.78
N LYS A 24 -1.30 1.33 6.01
CA LYS A 24 -2.41 1.40 6.96
C LYS A 24 -1.93 1.70 8.38
N SER A 25 -0.89 0.99 8.86
CA SER A 25 -0.34 1.24 10.20
C SER A 25 0.23 2.65 10.33
N ASN A 26 0.94 3.15 9.31
CA ASN A 26 1.42 4.53 9.27
C ASN A 26 0.26 5.54 9.34
N LEU A 27 -0.85 5.29 8.63
CA LEU A 27 -2.04 6.13 8.72
C LEU A 27 -2.63 6.13 10.15
N GLU A 28 -2.71 4.97 10.79
CA GLU A 28 -3.20 4.87 12.18
C GLU A 28 -2.27 5.60 13.16
N GLU A 29 -0.95 5.52 12.98
CA GLU A 29 0.03 6.26 13.80
C GLU A 29 -0.08 7.78 13.63
N ILE A 30 -0.38 8.26 12.41
CA ILE A 30 -0.45 9.69 12.16
C ILE A 30 -1.74 10.32 12.73
N GLU A 31 -2.81 9.54 12.83
CA GLU A 31 -4.04 9.94 13.52
C GLU A 31 -3.81 10.17 15.01
N GLU A 32 -2.91 9.40 15.64
CA GLU A 32 -2.55 9.58 17.05
C GLU A 32 -1.84 10.92 17.32
N ILE A 33 -1.16 11.48 16.30
CA ILE A 33 -0.46 12.79 16.39
C ILE A 33 -1.29 13.96 15.85
N SER A 34 -2.62 13.82 15.77
CA SER A 34 -3.59 14.85 15.38
C SER A 34 -3.62 15.25 13.88
N LEU A 35 -3.05 14.43 12.99
CA LEU A 35 -3.31 14.53 11.55
C LEU A 35 -4.35 13.48 11.17
N PHE A 36 -5.57 13.92 10.93
CA PHE A 36 -6.72 13.04 10.81
C PHE A 36 -7.13 12.82 9.34
N ASP A 37 -7.57 11.61 9.01
CA ASP A 37 -8.34 11.32 7.79
C ASP A 37 -9.84 11.48 8.11
N PRO A 38 -10.42 12.70 7.98
CA PRO A 38 -11.71 13.05 8.57
C PRO A 38 -12.90 12.19 8.15
N ASP A 39 -12.82 11.57 6.97
CA ASP A 39 -13.87 10.73 6.40
C ASP A 39 -13.45 9.26 6.30
N GLU A 40 -12.33 8.87 6.94
CA GLU A 40 -11.69 7.55 6.81
C GLU A 40 -11.49 7.15 5.32
N SER A 41 -11.34 8.14 4.43
CA SER A 41 -11.32 7.91 2.98
C SER A 41 -10.08 7.13 2.57
N LEU A 42 -8.91 7.47 3.11
CA LEU A 42 -7.66 6.76 2.84
C LEU A 42 -7.67 5.40 3.52
N TYR A 43 -8.17 5.31 4.75
CA TYR A 43 -8.28 4.04 5.45
C TYR A 43 -9.10 3.02 4.64
N ASN A 44 -10.30 3.44 4.20
CA ASN A 44 -11.18 2.61 3.39
C ASN A 44 -10.60 2.31 1.99
N GLU A 45 -9.88 3.26 1.39
CA GLU A 45 -9.18 3.04 0.12
C GLU A 45 -8.09 1.97 0.26
N ILE A 46 -7.28 2.01 1.33
CA ILE A 46 -6.24 1.00 1.60
C ILE A 46 -6.87 -0.38 1.78
N LEU A 47 -7.97 -0.48 2.54
CA LEU A 47 -8.70 -1.75 2.69
C LEU A 47 -9.23 -2.27 1.35
N ALA A 48 -9.81 -1.40 0.54
CA ALA A 48 -10.29 -1.76 -0.79
C ALA A 48 -9.15 -2.24 -1.71
N LEU A 49 -7.97 -1.61 -1.64
CA LEU A 49 -6.79 -2.06 -2.38
C LEU A 49 -6.32 -3.44 -1.90
N ILE A 50 -6.29 -3.71 -0.59
CA ILE A 50 -5.92 -5.03 -0.05
C ILE A 50 -6.86 -6.11 -0.58
N ASP A 51 -8.17 -5.85 -0.58
CA ASP A 51 -9.15 -6.79 -1.10
C ASP A 51 -9.04 -6.95 -2.63
N HIS A 52 -8.69 -5.88 -3.35
CA HIS A 52 -8.40 -5.95 -4.77
C HIS A 52 -7.17 -6.82 -5.07
N VAL A 53 -6.09 -6.75 -4.28
CA VAL A 53 -4.91 -7.62 -4.46
C VAL A 53 -5.30 -9.08 -4.31
N LYS A 54 -6.07 -9.42 -3.26
CA LYS A 54 -6.52 -10.80 -2.99
C LYS A 54 -7.38 -11.36 -4.13
N GLY A 55 -8.16 -10.50 -4.80
CA GLY A 55 -9.01 -10.86 -5.93
C GLY A 55 -8.34 -10.71 -7.30
N SER A 56 -7.09 -10.28 -7.37
CA SER A 56 -6.36 -10.09 -8.64
C SER A 56 -5.87 -11.42 -9.21
N ASP A 57 -6.05 -11.60 -10.51
CA ASP A 57 -5.57 -12.78 -11.26
C ASP A 57 -4.46 -12.43 -12.26
N THR A 58 -4.13 -11.13 -12.41
CA THR A 58 -3.15 -10.67 -13.41
C THR A 58 -2.11 -9.71 -12.82
N SER A 59 -0.89 -9.75 -13.38
CA SER A 59 0.17 -8.81 -12.99
C SER A 59 -0.16 -7.36 -13.38
N SER A 60 -1.05 -7.15 -14.36
CA SER A 60 -1.50 -5.81 -14.74
C SER A 60 -2.33 -5.19 -13.61
N ASP A 61 -3.25 -5.96 -13.02
CA ASP A 61 -4.08 -5.48 -11.91
C ASP A 61 -3.20 -5.14 -10.71
N LEU A 62 -2.20 -5.99 -10.41
CA LEU A 62 -1.23 -5.74 -9.36
C LEU A 62 -0.42 -4.45 -9.62
N ALA A 63 -0.02 -4.18 -10.86
CA ALA A 63 0.71 -2.97 -11.20
C ALA A 63 -0.15 -1.71 -11.01
N GLU A 64 -1.43 -1.76 -11.38
CA GLU A 64 -2.37 -0.66 -11.13
C GLU A 64 -2.59 -0.41 -9.64
N ILE A 65 -2.65 -1.47 -8.84
CA ILE A 65 -2.76 -1.37 -7.37
C ILE A 65 -1.51 -0.70 -6.79
N ILE A 66 -0.31 -1.08 -7.23
CA ILE A 66 0.95 -0.46 -6.79
C ILE A 66 0.94 1.04 -7.10
N LEU A 67 0.49 1.45 -8.30
CA LEU A 67 0.44 2.86 -8.66
C LEU A 67 -0.48 3.65 -7.74
N LYS A 68 -1.66 3.11 -7.39
CA LYS A 68 -2.58 3.74 -6.43
C LYS A 68 -1.98 3.80 -5.02
N ALA A 69 -1.37 2.71 -4.57
CA ALA A 69 -0.75 2.63 -3.26
C ALA A 69 0.40 3.65 -3.10
N LYS A 70 1.23 3.84 -4.12
CA LYS A 70 2.30 4.85 -4.14
C LYS A 70 1.79 6.28 -4.02
N VAL A 71 0.61 6.58 -4.58
CA VAL A 71 -0.01 7.91 -4.41
C VAL A 71 -0.40 8.14 -2.95
N ILE A 72 -0.93 7.11 -2.28
CA ILE A 72 -1.27 7.16 -0.86
C ILE A 72 0.00 7.31 -0.01
N GLU A 73 1.05 6.53 -0.31
CA GLU A 73 2.36 6.60 0.35
C GLU A 73 2.93 8.04 0.33
N VAL A 74 3.02 8.66 -0.85
CA VAL A 74 3.51 10.05 -0.99
C VAL A 74 2.65 11.05 -0.20
N LYS A 75 1.33 10.81 -0.11
CA LYS A 75 0.43 11.66 0.65
C LYS A 75 0.69 11.53 2.16
N LEU A 76 0.89 10.31 2.67
CA LEU A 76 1.26 10.06 4.05
C LEU A 76 2.64 10.64 4.38
N ASP A 77 3.64 10.42 3.53
CA ASP A 77 4.99 10.99 3.72
C ASP A 77 4.93 12.51 3.82
N SER A 78 4.10 13.16 2.99
CA SER A 78 3.89 14.61 3.05
C SER A 78 3.21 15.07 4.34
N TRP A 79 2.44 14.20 5.00
CA TRP A 79 1.84 14.48 6.30
C TRP A 79 2.85 14.31 7.43
N PHE A 80 3.60 13.21 7.44
CA PHE A 80 4.68 12.97 8.41
C PHE A 80 5.75 14.06 8.35
N ALA A 81 6.13 14.48 7.14
CA ALA A 81 7.09 15.55 6.94
C ALA A 81 6.66 16.90 7.56
N LYS A 82 5.35 17.18 7.66
CA LYS A 82 4.85 18.39 8.33
C LYS A 82 5.08 18.36 9.85
N GLU A 83 5.09 17.17 10.43
CA GLU A 83 5.39 16.93 11.84
C GLU A 83 6.89 16.68 12.08
N GLY A 84 7.73 16.78 11.04
CA GLY A 84 9.16 16.54 11.13
C GLY A 84 9.54 15.07 11.32
N ILE A 85 8.65 14.15 10.94
CA ILE A 85 8.86 12.71 11.02
C ILE A 85 9.32 12.21 9.64
N GLU A 86 10.42 11.47 9.61
CA GLU A 86 10.89 10.79 8.40
C GLU A 86 10.29 9.38 8.33
N THR A 87 9.76 9.02 7.17
CA THR A 87 9.25 7.67 6.88
C THR A 87 10.24 6.91 6.00
N LEU A 88 10.15 5.57 6.04
CA LEU A 88 10.92 4.70 5.15
C LEU A 88 10.10 4.40 3.89
N GLU A 89 10.69 4.62 2.72
CA GLU A 89 10.10 4.25 1.43
C GLU A 89 9.90 2.72 1.35
N LEU A 90 8.70 2.30 0.94
CA LEU A 90 8.37 0.90 0.78
C LEU A 90 8.99 0.33 -0.50
N SER A 91 9.55 -0.86 -0.39
CA SER A 91 10.02 -1.61 -1.56
C SER A 91 8.84 -2.29 -2.23
N TRP A 92 8.59 -2.00 -3.51
CA TRP A 92 7.51 -2.59 -4.31
C TRP A 92 8.03 -3.67 -5.28
N PRO A 93 7.28 -4.74 -5.58
CA PRO A 93 7.73 -5.74 -6.54
C PRO A 93 7.75 -5.19 -7.97
N GLU A 94 8.70 -5.67 -8.78
CA GLU A 94 8.78 -5.37 -10.22
C GLU A 94 7.86 -6.31 -11.02
N LEU A 95 6.88 -5.73 -11.70
CA LEU A 95 5.81 -6.40 -12.45
C LEU A 95 5.93 -6.21 -13.96
#